data_AF-A0A970S930-F1
#
_entry.id   AF-A0A970S930-F1
#
_cell.length_a   1.000
_cell.length_b   1.000
_cell.length_c   1.000
_cell.angle_alpha   90.00
_cell.angle_beta   90.00
_cell.angle_gamma   90.00
#
_symmetry.space_group_name_H-M   'P 1'
#
loop_
_entity.id
_entity.type
_entity.pdbx_description
1 polymer ?
#
loop_
_entity_poly.entity_id
_entity_poly.type
_entity_poly.pdbx_seq_one_letter_code
_entity_poly.pdbx_strand_id
1 'polypeptide(L)'
;MGFNSFISKIFGNKAQRDLNEINPIVNLIKEAYPGIARLSNDELRAKTKELEKKIEEYIAGDNARIMELKAGIEDVELEKRESVWNEIDKIEKEVTSKLGKIL
;
A
#
# COMPACT_ATOMS: atom_id res chain seq x y z
N MET A 1 -40.70 2.67 25.37
CA MET A 1 -39.38 3.34 25.36
C MET A 1 -38.45 2.60 26.33
N GLY A 2 -37.66 1.61 25.88
CA GLY A 2 -36.82 0.86 26.83
C GLY A 2 -35.85 -0.12 26.19
N PHE A 3 -36.22 -0.73 25.06
CA PHE A 3 -35.35 -1.68 24.35
C PHE A 3 -34.32 -0.97 23.45
N ASN A 4 -34.73 0.05 22.69
CA ASN A 4 -33.83 0.82 21.82
C ASN A 4 -32.76 1.61 22.58
N SER A 5 -33.03 2.09 23.80
CA SER A 5 -32.05 2.80 24.62
C SER A 5 -31.04 1.86 25.31
N PHE A 6 -31.40 0.59 25.50
CA PHE A 6 -30.52 -0.43 26.04
C PHE A 6 -29.57 -0.96 24.94
N ILE A 7 -30.10 -1.22 23.74
CA ILE A 7 -29.29 -1.59 22.56
C ILE A 7 -28.36 -0.46 22.13
N SER A 8 -28.82 0.80 22.11
CA SER A 8 -27.95 1.93 21.75
C SER A 8 -26.86 2.23 22.79
N LYS A 9 -27.06 1.85 24.06
CA LYS A 9 -26.03 1.91 25.10
C LYS A 9 -24.99 0.81 24.98
N ILE A 10 -25.39 -0.41 24.55
CA ILE A 10 -24.45 -1.53 24.36
C ILE A 10 -23.68 -1.42 23.05
N PHE A 11 -24.30 -0.92 21.97
CA PHE A 11 -23.64 -0.78 20.65
C PHE A 11 -23.04 0.61 20.38
N GLY A 12 -23.29 1.60 21.25
CA GLY A 12 -22.90 2.99 21.03
C GLY A 12 -23.69 3.65 19.89
N ASN A 13 -23.75 4.98 19.90
CA ASN A 13 -24.26 5.72 18.74
C ASN A 13 -23.26 5.61 17.56
N LYS A 14 -23.71 5.91 16.33
CA LYS A 14 -22.88 5.81 15.12
C LYS A 14 -21.55 6.56 15.28
N ALA A 15 -21.58 7.78 15.81
CA ALA A 15 -20.38 8.59 16.02
C ALA A 15 -19.35 7.91 16.96
N GLN A 16 -19.82 7.26 18.03
CA GLN A 16 -18.92 6.54 18.94
C GLN A 16 -18.27 5.32 18.26
N ARG A 17 -19.01 4.61 17.39
CA ARG A 17 -18.46 3.50 16.61
C ARG A 17 -17.41 4.00 15.62
N ASP A 18 -17.72 5.05 14.86
CA ASP A 18 -16.78 5.65 13.90
C ASP A 18 -15.50 6.13 14.60
N LEU A 19 -15.61 6.75 15.79
CA LEU A 19 -14.43 7.14 16.59
C LEU A 19 -13.63 5.93 17.08
N ASN A 20 -14.31 4.88 17.56
CA ASN A 20 -13.65 3.67 18.03
C ASN A 20 -12.88 2.95 16.90
N GLU A 21 -13.36 3.03 15.67
CA GLU A 21 -12.68 2.45 14.49
C GLU A 21 -11.41 3.23 14.10
N ILE A 22 -11.41 4.55 14.23
CA ILE A 22 -10.28 5.41 13.81
C ILE A 22 -9.25 5.60 14.94
N ASN A 23 -9.67 5.54 16.21
CA ASN A 23 -8.81 5.74 17.38
C ASN A 23 -7.53 4.87 17.39
N PRO A 24 -7.54 3.59 16.99
CA PRO A 24 -6.31 2.80 16.89
C PRO A 24 -5.28 3.43 15.97
N ILE A 25 -5.70 3.92 14.79
CA ILE A 25 -4.82 4.59 13.82
C ILE A 25 -4.30 5.91 14.40
N VAL A 26 -5.17 6.69 15.05
CA VAL A 26 -4.77 7.96 15.71
C VAL A 26 -3.71 7.70 16.78
N ASN A 27 -3.85 6.62 17.56
CA ASN A 27 -2.88 6.27 18.58
C ASN A 27 -1.54 5.86 17.97
N LEU A 28 -1.53 5.06 16.89
CA LEU A 28 -0.30 4.72 16.16
C LEU A 28 0.42 5.98 15.62
N ILE A 29 -0.33 6.94 15.08
CA ILE A 29 0.24 8.23 14.61
C ILE A 29 0.84 9.01 15.79
N LYS A 30 0.14 9.09 16.92
CA LYS A 30 0.63 9.76 18.13
C LYS A 30 1.90 9.09 18.69
N GLU A 31 2.01 7.77 18.59
CA GLU A 31 3.21 7.03 19.00
C GLU A 31 4.40 7.29 18.08
N ALA A 32 4.17 7.43 16.77
CA ALA A 32 5.22 7.75 15.80
C ALA A 32 5.68 9.21 15.86
N TYR A 33 4.79 10.14 16.20
CA TYR A 33 5.01 11.58 16.14
C TYR A 33 6.26 12.09 16.90
N PRO A 34 6.56 11.65 18.14
CA PRO A 34 7.75 12.09 18.86
C PRO A 34 9.06 11.82 18.11
N GLY A 35 9.12 10.75 17.32
CA GLY A 35 10.26 10.43 16.46
C GLY A 35 10.40 11.44 15.32
N ILE A 36 9.29 11.78 14.66
CA ILE A 36 9.25 12.73 13.56
C ILE A 36 9.52 14.17 14.04
N ALA A 37 8.96 14.56 15.18
CA ALA A 37 9.10 15.91 15.72
C ALA A 37 10.54 16.28 16.12
N ARG A 38 11.42 15.29 16.28
CA ARG A 38 12.84 15.48 16.61
C ARG A 38 13.73 15.63 15.38
N LEU A 39 13.21 15.34 14.19
CA LEU A 39 13.99 15.40 12.95
C LEU A 39 14.22 16.84 12.50
N SER A 40 15.44 17.11 12.05
CA SER A 40 15.77 18.31 11.29
C SER A 40 15.14 18.27 9.89
N ASN A 41 15.17 19.41 9.18
CA ASN A 41 14.65 19.48 7.82
C ASN A 41 15.34 18.50 6.85
N ASP A 42 16.64 18.26 7.03
CA ASP A 42 17.37 17.34 6.15
C ASP A 42 17.09 15.88 6.49
N GLU A 43 16.92 15.56 7.78
CA GLU A 43 16.49 14.23 8.21
C GLU A 43 15.04 13.93 7.76
N LEU A 44 14.16 14.94 7.76
CA LEU A 44 12.80 14.80 7.20
C LEU A 44 12.84 14.49 5.70
N ARG A 45 13.69 15.18 4.93
CA ARG A 45 13.89 14.87 3.50
C ARG A 45 14.47 13.46 3.31
N ALA A 46 15.40 13.05 4.17
CA ALA A 46 15.96 11.70 4.14
C ALA A 46 14.87 10.63 4.38
N LYS A 47 13.89 10.89 5.27
CA LYS A 47 12.73 10.00 5.45
C LYS A 47 11.87 9.86 4.20
N THR A 48 11.66 10.93 3.43
CA THR A 48 10.99 10.82 2.12
C THR A 48 11.78 9.92 1.18
N LYS A 49 13.11 10.07 1.11
CA LYS A 49 13.97 9.23 0.27
C LYS A 49 14.00 7.76 0.70
N GLU A 50 13.95 7.51 2.00
CA GLU A 50 13.81 6.15 2.54
C GLU A 50 12.48 5.51 2.11
N LEU A 51 11.37 6.25 2.13
CA LEU A 51 10.07 5.78 1.69
C LEU A 51 10.04 5.49 0.18
N GLU A 52 10.55 6.42 -0.65
CA GLU A 52 10.70 6.22 -2.10
C GLU A 52 11.48 4.93 -2.39
N LYS A 53 12.65 4.76 -1.76
CA LYS A 53 13.48 3.57 -1.91
C LYS A 53 12.76 2.30 -1.49
N LYS A 54 12.04 2.31 -0.37
CA LYS A 54 11.28 1.15 0.10
C LYS A 54 10.20 0.73 -0.89
N ILE A 55 9.53 1.70 -1.53
CA ILE A 55 8.52 1.43 -2.57
C ILE A 55 9.19 0.81 -3.79
N GLU A 56 10.31 1.39 -4.25
CA GLU A 56 11.08 0.88 -5.39
C GLU A 56 11.56 -0.56 -5.15
N GLU A 57 12.16 -0.84 -3.99
CA GLU A 57 12.62 -2.17 -3.60
C GLU A 57 11.47 -3.19 -3.56
N TYR A 58 10.29 -2.77 -3.10
CA TYR A 58 9.12 -3.64 -3.00
C TYR A 58 8.60 -4.12 -4.36
N ILE A 59 8.80 -3.34 -5.43
CA ILE A 59 8.37 -3.68 -6.80
C ILE A 59 9.54 -4.04 -7.74
N ALA A 60 10.78 -3.96 -7.28
CA ALA A 60 11.98 -4.13 -8.11
C ALA A 60 12.02 -5.49 -8.81
N GLY A 61 11.66 -6.57 -8.11
CA GLY A 61 11.64 -7.92 -8.68
C GLY A 61 10.62 -8.07 -9.81
N ASP A 62 9.43 -7.49 -9.65
CA ASP A 62 8.38 -7.53 -10.67
C ASP A 62 8.79 -6.74 -11.91
N ASN A 63 9.35 -5.54 -11.71
CA ASN A 63 9.85 -4.71 -12.79
C ASN A 63 11.00 -5.38 -13.54
N ALA A 64 11.92 -6.04 -12.83
CA ALA A 64 13.00 -6.81 -13.44
C ALA A 64 12.45 -7.95 -14.30
N ARG A 65 11.43 -8.66 -13.81
CA ARG A 65 10.77 -9.73 -14.58
C ARG A 65 10.07 -9.19 -15.83
N ILE A 66 9.36 -8.08 -15.73
CA ILE A 66 8.74 -7.41 -16.88
C ILE A 66 9.80 -7.03 -17.92
N MET A 67 10.92 -6.45 -17.49
CA MET A 67 12.02 -6.07 -18.39
C MET A 67 12.63 -7.28 -19.09
N GLU A 68 12.87 -8.38 -18.36
CA GLU A 68 13.39 -9.63 -18.92
C GLU A 68 12.44 -10.20 -19.99
N LEU A 69 11.13 -10.27 -19.69
CA LEU A 69 10.12 -10.76 -20.63
C LEU A 69 10.01 -9.88 -21.88
N LYS A 70 10.06 -8.55 -21.71
CA LYS A 70 10.04 -7.59 -22.83
C LYS A 70 11.30 -7.68 -23.68
N ALA A 71 12.47 -7.91 -23.09
CA ALA A 71 13.72 -8.03 -23.83
C ALA A 71 13.79 -9.33 -24.66
N GLY A 72 13.27 -10.45 -24.12
CA GLY A 72 13.26 -11.73 -24.81
C GLY A 72 12.13 -11.93 -25.83
N ILE A 73 11.19 -10.96 -25.96
CA ILE A 73 9.98 -11.13 -26.78
C ILE A 73 10.27 -11.32 -28.26
N GLU A 74 11.37 -10.74 -28.75
CA GLU A 74 11.75 -10.82 -30.17
C GLU A 74 12.17 -12.23 -30.57
N ASP A 75 12.77 -12.98 -29.64
CA ASP A 75 13.20 -14.37 -29.83
C ASP A 75 12.04 -15.38 -29.72
N VAL A 76 10.86 -14.94 -29.28
CA VAL A 76 9.66 -15.78 -29.16
C VAL A 76 8.93 -15.85 -30.50
N GLU A 77 8.55 -17.07 -30.90
CA GLU A 77 7.68 -17.32 -32.06
C GLU A 77 6.40 -16.46 -31.98
N LEU A 78 5.98 -15.87 -33.10
CA LEU A 78 4.85 -14.93 -33.15
C LEU A 78 3.60 -15.45 -32.43
N GLU A 79 3.27 -16.73 -32.61
CA GLU A 79 2.09 -17.38 -31.99
C GLU A 79 2.19 -17.47 -30.45
N LYS A 80 3.39 -17.46 -29.89
CA LYS A 80 3.64 -17.54 -28.44
C LYS A 80 3.85 -16.18 -27.79
N ARG A 81 3.98 -15.09 -28.57
CA ARG A 81 4.17 -13.75 -28.00
C ARG A 81 2.96 -13.29 -27.20
N GLU A 82 1.75 -13.68 -27.61
CA GLU A 82 0.52 -13.33 -26.89
C GLU A 82 0.53 -13.84 -25.44
N SER A 83 1.01 -15.06 -25.20
CA SER A 83 1.08 -15.61 -23.84
C SER A 83 2.09 -14.85 -22.97
N VAL A 84 3.21 -14.40 -23.54
CA VAL A 84 4.19 -13.56 -22.85
C VAL A 84 3.62 -12.19 -22.50
N TRP A 85 2.87 -11.56 -23.43
CA TRP A 85 2.18 -10.30 -23.14
C TRP A 85 1.13 -10.45 -22.04
N ASN A 86 0.38 -11.56 -22.02
CA ASN A 86 -0.55 -11.85 -20.94
C ASN A 86 0.15 -12.02 -19.58
N GLU A 87 1.36 -12.60 -19.54
CA GLU A 87 2.17 -12.68 -18.32
C GLU A 87 2.61 -11.28 -17.86
N ILE A 88 3.09 -10.44 -18.77
CA ILE A 88 3.47 -9.04 -18.50
C ILE A 88 2.28 -8.27 -17.91
N ASP A 89 1.11 -8.31 -18.56
CA ASP A 89 -0.09 -7.61 -18.10
C ASP A 89 -0.53 -8.06 -16.69
N LYS A 90 -0.36 -9.36 -16.40
CA LYS A 90 -0.66 -9.89 -15.07
C LYS A 90 0.31 -9.32 -14.03
N ILE A 91 1.61 -9.29 -14.32
CA ILE A 91 2.61 -8.74 -13.40
C ILE A 91 2.37 -7.23 -13.19
N GLU A 92 2.04 -6.47 -14.24
CA GLU A 92 1.75 -5.03 -14.12
C GLU A 92 0.51 -4.76 -13.23
N LYS A 93 -0.52 -5.61 -13.31
CA LYS A 93 -1.66 -5.56 -12.37
C LYS A 93 -1.26 -5.90 -10.94
N GLU A 94 -0.39 -6.89 -10.75
CA GLU A 94 0.15 -7.25 -9.43
C GLU A 94 0.98 -6.11 -8.83
N VAL A 95 1.82 -5.43 -9.62
CA VAL A 95 2.57 -4.22 -9.21
C VAL A 95 1.59 -3.13 -8.75
N THR A 96 0.54 -2.87 -9.53
CA THR A 96 -0.49 -1.87 -9.15
C THR A 96 -1.16 -2.22 -7.83
N SER A 97 -1.52 -3.50 -7.63
CA SER A 97 -2.10 -3.98 -6.37
C SER A 97 -1.11 -3.88 -5.20
N LYS A 98 0.17 -4.19 -5.43
CA LYS A 98 1.24 -4.05 -4.44
C LYS A 98 1.41 -2.59 -4.02
N LEU A 99 1.47 -1.67 -4.97
CA LEU A 99 1.55 -0.23 -4.71
C LEU A 99 0.37 0.26 -3.87
N GLY A 100 -0.86 -0.16 -4.19
CA GLY A 100 -2.04 0.21 -3.39
C GLY A 100 -2.11 -0.38 -1.97
N LYS A 101 -1.23 -1.34 -1.62
CA LYS A 101 -1.13 -1.88 -0.25
C LYS A 101 -0.06 -1.20 0.59
N ILE A 102 0.96 -0.61 -0.06
CA ILE A 102 2.11 0.00 0.62
C ILE A 102 2.02 1.53 0.68
N LEU A 103 1.25 2.14 -0.23
CA LEU A 103 0.85 3.54 -0.21
C LEU A 103 -0.43 3.74 0.60
#